data_AF-A0A524GTD2-F1
#
_entry.id   AF-A0A524GTD2-F1
#
_cell.length_a   1.000
_cell.length_b   1.000
_cell.length_c   1.000
_cell.angle_alpha   90.00
_cell.angle_beta   90.00
_cell.angle_gamma   90.00
#
_symmetry.space_group_name_H-M   'P 1'
#
loop_
_entity.id
_entity.type
_entity.pdbx_description
1 polymer ?
#
loop_
_entity_poly.entity_id
_entity_poly.type
_entity_poly.pdbx_seq_one_letter_code
_entity_poly.pdbx_strand_id
1 'polypeptide(L)' 'AALHQAGEYRCLGQQEYVELACDFLERLPPAVVVQRLTGDPHPGELAAPAWCLDKAGTLNMIRAELERRDSWQGKRVGPE' A
#
# COMPACT_ATOMS: atom_id res chain seq x y z
N ALA A 1 10.76 6.21 -15.20
CA ALA A 1 9.79 6.44 -16.29
C ALA A 1 10.08 5.55 -17.50
N ALA A 2 11.31 5.56 -18.04
CA ALA A 2 11.66 4.85 -19.28
C ALA A 2 11.22 3.36 -19.34
N LEU A 3 11.55 2.55 -18.32
CA LEU A 3 11.15 1.13 -18.30
C LEU A 3 9.63 0.92 -18.33
N HIS A 4 8.88 1.76 -17.62
CA HIS A 4 7.41 1.68 -17.63
C HIS A 4 6.83 2.12 -18.97
N GLN A 5 7.35 3.20 -19.55
CA GLN A 5 6.94 3.71 -20.86
C GLN A 5 7.27 2.74 -22.00
N ALA A 6 8.37 2.00 -21.87
CA ALA A 6 8.77 0.93 -22.79
C ALA A 6 7.96 -0.38 -22.58
N GLY A 7 7.13 -0.47 -21.55
CA GLY A 7 6.37 -1.68 -21.23
C GLY A 7 7.18 -2.80 -20.56
N GLU A 8 8.46 -2.56 -20.26
CA GLU A 8 9.37 -3.50 -19.61
C GLU A 8 9.14 -3.61 -18.09
N TYR A 9 8.37 -2.68 -17.53
CA TYR A 9 7.98 -2.69 -16.12
C TYR A 9 6.49 -2.41 -15.93
N ARG A 10 5.82 -3.32 -15.22
CA ARG A 10 4.43 -3.18 -14.77
C ARG A 10 4.41 -2.71 -13.32
N CYS A 11 3.83 -1.54 -13.08
CA CYS A 11 3.49 -1.10 -11.73
C CYS A 11 2.44 -2.02 -11.10
N LEU A 12 2.44 -2.11 -9.76
CA LEU A 12 1.38 -2.83 -9.04
C LEU A 12 0.00 -2.25 -9.35
N GLY A 13 -0.99 -3.13 -9.43
CA GLY A 13 -2.39 -2.73 -9.32
C GLY A 13 -2.70 -2.18 -7.92
N GLN A 14 -3.70 -1.30 -7.81
CA GLN A 14 -4.07 -0.71 -6.52
C GLN A 14 -4.47 -1.78 -5.50
N GLN A 15 -5.27 -2.76 -5.93
CA GLN A 15 -5.67 -3.89 -5.08
C GLN A 15 -4.47 -4.76 -4.69
N GLU A 16 -3.55 -5.06 -5.62
CA GLU A 16 -2.31 -5.81 -5.31
C GLU A 16 -1.49 -5.06 -4.25
N TYR A 17 -1.37 -3.74 -4.35
CA TYR A 17 -0.70 -2.92 -3.35
C TYR A 17 -1.38 -2.98 -1.97
N VAL A 18 -2.71 -2.85 -1.95
CA VAL A 18 -3.52 -2.90 -0.72
C VAL A 18 -3.31 -4.22 0.01
N GLU A 19 -3.34 -5.34 -0.72
CA GLU A 19 -3.14 -6.68 -0.15
C GLU A 19 -1.74 -6.84 0.45
N LEU A 20 -0.72 -6.41 -0.28
CA LEU A 20 0.68 -6.44 0.19
C LEU A 20 0.91 -5.51 1.39
N ALA A 21 0.29 -4.33 1.40
CA ALA A 21 0.37 -3.40 2.53
C ALA A 21 -0.27 -3.99 3.80
N CYS A 22 -1.41 -4.67 3.66
CA CYS A 22 -2.04 -5.38 4.78
C CYS A 22 -1.16 -6.53 5.27
N ASP A 23 -0.60 -7.34 4.37
CA ASP A 23 0.33 -8.42 4.74
C ASP A 23 1.56 -7.91 5.49
N PHE A 24 2.12 -6.79 5.04
CA PHE A 24 3.22 -6.09 5.70
C PHE A 24 2.81 -5.64 7.11
N LEU A 25 1.69 -4.93 7.26
CA LEU A 25 1.21 -4.43 8.55
C LEU A 25 0.98 -5.56 9.55
N GLU A 26 0.34 -6.65 9.13
CA GLU A 26 0.08 -7.80 9.97
C GLU A 26 1.33 -8.41 10.62
N ARG A 27 2.48 -8.30 9.95
CA ARG A 27 3.77 -8.84 10.37
C ARG A 27 4.67 -7.80 11.03
N LEU A 28 4.26 -6.54 11.02
CA LEU A 28 5.02 -5.45 11.62
C LEU A 28 4.71 -5.38 13.13
N PRO A 29 5.72 -5.32 14.02
CA PRO A 29 5.50 -5.19 15.46
C PRO A 29 4.59 -3.99 15.79
N PRO A 30 3.68 -4.12 16.77
CA PRO A 30 2.73 -3.05 17.11
C PRO A 30 3.41 -1.78 17.64
N ALA A 31 4.65 -1.89 18.13
CA ALA A 31 5.44 -0.75 18.61
C ALA A 31 6.05 0.10 17.48
N VAL A 32 6.09 -0.40 16.23
CA VAL A 32 6.65 0.34 15.09
C VAL A 32 5.62 1.31 14.54
N VAL A 33 5.99 2.59 14.45
CA VAL A 33 5.13 3.62 13.86
C VAL A 33 5.39 3.72 12.35
N VAL A 34 4.38 3.43 11.53
CA VAL A 34 4.43 3.67 10.08
C VAL A 34 4.05 5.13 9.79
N GLN A 35 5.02 5.95 9.39
CA GLN A 35 4.76 7.37 9.10
C GLN A 35 3.90 7.58 7.85
N ARG A 36 4.09 6.76 6.82
CA ARG A 36 3.36 6.86 5.54
C ARG A 36 3.10 5.48 4.95
N LEU A 37 1.83 5.20 4.67
CA LEU A 37 1.38 3.99 3.97
C LEU A 37 1.12 4.20 2.48
N THR A 38 1.14 5.45 2.00
CA THR A 38 0.97 5.79 0.58
C THR A 38 1.58 7.17 0.32
N GLY A 39 1.80 7.48 -0.95
CA GLY A 39 2.27 8.79 -1.43
C GLY A 39 1.15 9.83 -1.52
N ASP A 40 1.57 11.06 -1.79
CA ASP A 40 0.67 12.19 -2.09
C ASP A 40 1.33 13.05 -3.20
N PRO A 41 1.52 12.48 -4.41
CA PRO A 41 2.22 13.17 -5.48
C PRO A 41 1.38 14.32 -6.03
N HIS A 42 2.01 15.45 -6.38
CA HIS A 42 1.27 16.52 -7.05
C HIS A 42 0.83 16.09 -8.46
N PRO A 43 -0.31 16.62 -8.96
CA PRO A 43 -0.72 16.41 -10.33
C PRO A 43 0.40 16.81 -11.31
N GLY A 44 0.77 15.89 -12.21
CA GLY A 44 1.83 16.10 -13.22
C GLY A 44 3.23 15.64 -12.80
N GLU A 45 3.48 15.37 -11.51
CA GLU A 45 4.75 14.80 -11.04
C GLU A 45 4.76 13.26 -11.09
N LEU A 46 3.57 12.65 -11.04
CA LEU A 46 3.42 11.21 -11.04
C LEU A 46 3.67 10.61 -12.43
N ALA A 47 4.69 9.76 -12.54
CA ALA A 47 4.94 9.00 -13.76
C ALA A 47 3.96 7.82 -13.94
N ALA A 48 3.75 7.03 -12.87
CA ALA A 48 2.82 5.89 -12.78
C ALA A 48 2.92 5.28 -11.38
N PRO A 49 1.97 4.43 -10.95
CA PRO A 49 0.66 4.19 -11.56
C PRO A 49 -0.37 5.26 -11.16
N ALA A 50 -1.34 5.55 -12.04
CA ALA A 50 -2.28 6.66 -11.87
C ALA A 50 -3.07 6.63 -10.54
N TRP A 51 -3.36 5.44 -10.00
CA TRP A 51 -4.09 5.29 -8.74
C TRP A 51 -3.35 5.89 -7.53
N CYS A 52 -2.04 6.14 -7.61
CA CYS A 52 -1.30 6.81 -6.55
C CYS A 52 -1.75 8.27 -6.30
N LEU A 53 -2.50 8.88 -7.22
CA LEU A 53 -3.15 10.18 -6.98
C LEU A 53 -4.31 10.08 -5.99
N ASP A 54 -4.93 8.90 -5.87
CA ASP A 54 -6.04 8.66 -4.95
C ASP A 54 -5.55 8.10 -3.61
N LYS A 55 -4.89 8.97 -2.85
CA LYS A 55 -4.42 8.67 -1.50
C LYS A 55 -5.54 8.23 -0.57
N ALA A 56 -6.65 8.97 -0.56
CA ALA A 56 -7.77 8.72 0.34
C ALA A 56 -8.45 7.40 0.05
N GLY A 57 -8.74 7.11 -1.23
CA GLY A 57 -9.31 5.83 -1.64
C GLY A 57 -8.40 4.66 -1.32
N THR A 58 -7.10 4.78 -1.57
CA THR A 58 -6.13 3.73 -1.22
C THR A 58 -6.10 3.44 0.29
N LEU A 59 -6.09 4.48 1.14
CA LEU A 59 -6.13 4.29 2.59
C LEU A 59 -7.44 3.65 3.06
N ASN A 60 -8.57 4.00 2.44
CA ASN A 60 -9.86 3.37 2.74
C ASN A 60 -9.87 1.90 2.34
N MET A 61 -9.28 1.55 1.18
CA MET A 61 -9.13 0.16 0.76
C MET A 61 -8.28 -0.65 1.73
N ILE A 62 -7.16 -0.09 2.24
CA ILE A 62 -6.35 -0.75 3.26
C ILE A 62 -7.16 -1.03 4.54
N ARG A 63 -7.93 -0.04 5.01
CA ARG A 63 -8.80 -0.22 6.19
C ARG A 63 -9.85 -1.30 5.97
N ALA A 64 -10.57 -1.23 4.84
CA ALA A 64 -11.60 -2.20 4.49
C ALA A 64 -11.02 -3.61 4.33
N GLU A 65 -9.82 -3.74 3.76
CA GLU A 65 -9.16 -5.03 3.60
C GLU A 65 -8.70 -5.61 4.94
N LEU A 66 -8.16 -4.79 5.86
CA LEU A 66 -7.86 -5.22 7.22
C LEU A 66 -9.14 -5.65 7.96
N GLU A 67 -10.22 -4.87 7.88
CA GLU A 67 -11.52 -5.23 8.48
C GLU A 67 -12.06 -6.54 7.91
N ARG A 68 -12.01 -6.73 6.58
CA ARG A 68 -12.43 -7.96 5.90
C ARG A 68 -11.62 -9.18 6.37
N ARG A 69 -10.34 -8.99 6.70
CA ARG A 69 -9.46 -10.02 7.26
C ARG A 69 -9.58 -10.19 8.77
N ASP A 70 -10.43 -9.39 9.43
CA ASP A 70 -10.49 -9.27 10.89
C ASP A 70 -9.12 -8.91 11.50
N SER A 71 -8.31 -8.10 10.82
CA SER A 71 -6.87 -7.98 11.05
C SER A 71 -6.41 -6.58 11.47
N TRP A 72 -5.20 -6.50 12.00
CA TRP A 72 -4.56 -5.25 12.42
C TRP A 72 -3.03 -5.39 12.40
N GLN A 73 -2.32 -4.27 12.57
CA GLN A 73 -0.86 -4.27 12.63
C GLN A 73 -0.36 -5.19 13.75
N GLY A 74 0.51 -6.13 13.41
CA GLY A 74 1.10 -7.05 14.36
C GLY A 74 0.24 -8.26 14.73
N LYS A 75 -0.93 -8.47 14.13
CA LYS A 75 -1.77 -9.67 14.38
C LYS A 75 -1.02 -10.98 14.14
N ARG A 76 -0.01 -10.98 13.25
CA ARG A 76 0.80 -12.16 12.88
C ARG A 76 2.26 -12.06 13.35
N VAL A 77 2.57 -11.17 14.29
CA VAL A 77 3.89 -11.14 14.91
C VAL A 77 4.03 -12.37 15.78
N GLY A 78 5.06 -13.19 15.51
CA GLY A 78 5.37 -14.35 16.33
C GLY A 78 5.81 -13.97 17.75
N PRO A 79 5.86 -14.92 18.69
CA PRO A 79 6.43 -14.66 20.01
C PRO A 79 7.89 -14.18 19.86
N GLU A 80 8.28 -13.21 20.69
CA GLU A 80 9.66 -12.71 20.81
C GLU A 80 10.64 -13.78 21.27
#